data_AF-A0AAU9DH24-F1
#
_entry.id   AF-A0AAU9DH24-F1
#
_cell.length_a   1.000
_cell.length_b   1.000
_cell.length_c   1.000
_cell.angle_alpha   90.00
_cell.angle_beta   90.00
_cell.angle_gamma   90.00
#
_symmetry.space_group_name_H-M   'P 1'
#
loop_
_entity.id
_entity.type
_entity.pdbx_description
1 polymer ?
#
loop_
_entity_poly.entity_id
_entity_poly.type
_entity_poly.pdbx_seq_one_letter_code
_entity_poly.pdbx_strand_id
1 'polypeptide(L)'
;MSEKEQLYELLNMLQSRQIGIKDFAKKFVKIFDLEIDYNELSKREYEMFGEISDISARFSDDPEDLKIPNVYYSEKQIRNEVMKTLNLLK
;
A
#
# COMPACT_ATOMS: atom_id res chain seq x y z
N MET A 1 15.24 -10.91 -5.41
CA MET A 1 14.54 -10.11 -4.39
C MET A 1 13.20 -10.78 -4.18
N SER A 2 12.86 -11.17 -2.95
CA SER A 2 11.59 -11.82 -2.66
C SER A 2 10.41 -10.85 -2.79
N GLU A 3 9.20 -11.37 -2.86
CA GLU A 3 7.96 -10.58 -2.91
C GLU A 3 7.84 -9.69 -1.67
N LYS A 4 8.20 -10.21 -0.49
CA LYS A 4 8.32 -9.41 0.73
C LYS A 4 9.28 -8.23 0.56
N GLU A 5 10.50 -8.46 0.06
CA GLU A 5 11.48 -7.40 -0.16
C GLU A 5 10.96 -6.35 -1.16
N GLN A 6 10.26 -6.78 -2.21
CA GLN A 6 9.63 -5.88 -3.18
C GLN A 6 8.52 -5.02 -2.56
N LEU A 7 7.68 -5.57 -1.68
CA LEU A 7 6.67 -4.80 -0.95
C LEU A 7 7.33 -3.71 -0.09
N TYR A 8 8.38 -4.04 0.65
CA TYR A 8 9.14 -3.05 1.42
C TYR A 8 9.79 -1.99 0.53
N GLU A 9 10.35 -2.38 -0.61
CA GLU A 9 10.91 -1.44 -1.57
C GLU A 9 9.84 -0.45 -2.05
N LEU A 10 8.65 -0.93 -2.43
CA LEU A 10 7.53 -0.09 -2.85
C LEU A 10 7.10 0.91 -1.76
N LEU A 11 7.02 0.48 -0.49
CA LEU A 11 6.70 1.38 0.63
C LEU A 11 7.74 2.50 0.76
N ASN A 12 9.02 2.16 0.68
CA ASN A 12 10.13 3.12 0.79
C ASN A 12 10.20 4.04 -0.44
N MET A 13 9.99 3.52 -1.65
CA MET A 13 9.93 4.31 -2.89
C MET A 13 8.77 5.29 -2.85
N LEU A 14 7.60 4.89 -2.35
CA LEU A 14 6.46 5.80 -2.21
C LEU A 14 6.83 6.90 -1.23
N GLN A 15 7.33 6.57 -0.03
CA GLN A 15 7.70 7.54 1.00
C GLN A 15 8.77 8.53 0.53
N SER A 16 9.75 8.06 -0.24
CA SER A 16 10.83 8.89 -0.82
C SER A 16 10.45 9.59 -2.13
N ARG A 17 9.19 9.46 -2.58
CA ARG A 17 8.65 10.05 -3.84
C ARG A 17 9.36 9.58 -5.11
N GLN A 18 9.93 8.38 -5.09
CA GLN A 18 10.57 7.74 -6.25
C GLN A 18 9.57 7.01 -7.16
N ILE A 19 8.35 6.76 -6.66
CA ILE A 19 7.24 6.18 -7.43
C ILE A 19 5.97 7.03 -7.25
N GLY A 20 5.20 7.15 -8.32
CA GLY A 20 3.88 7.79 -8.30
C GLY A 20 2.82 6.89 -7.65
N ILE A 21 1.76 7.49 -7.10
CA ILE A 21 0.73 6.75 -6.36
C ILE A 21 0.01 5.70 -7.20
N LYS A 22 -0.27 5.97 -8.48
CA LYS A 22 -0.94 5.04 -9.40
C LYS A 22 -0.10 3.78 -9.65
N ASP A 23 1.20 3.97 -9.89
CA ASP A 23 2.13 2.86 -10.10
C ASP A 23 2.38 2.06 -8.83
N PHE A 24 2.50 2.76 -7.69
CA PHE A 24 2.58 2.13 -6.38
C PHE A 24 1.35 1.25 -6.12
N ALA A 25 0.14 1.81 -6.20
CA ALA A 25 -1.09 1.10 -5.89
C ALA A 25 -1.25 -0.15 -6.75
N LYS A 26 -1.03 -0.02 -8.07
CA LYS A 26 -1.11 -1.15 -9.00
C LYS A 26 -0.11 -2.26 -8.66
N LYS A 27 1.17 -1.90 -8.41
CA LYS A 27 2.21 -2.89 -8.12
C LYS A 27 2.04 -3.54 -6.76
N PHE A 28 1.75 -2.74 -5.74
CA PHE A 28 1.60 -3.20 -4.36
C PHE A 28 0.44 -4.19 -4.24
N VAL A 29 -0.74 -3.82 -4.76
CA VAL A 29 -1.93 -4.69 -4.78
C VAL A 29 -1.64 -5.99 -5.53
N LYS A 30 -0.99 -5.91 -6.71
CA LYS A 30 -0.63 -7.11 -7.49
C LYS A 30 0.25 -8.06 -6.68
N ILE A 31 1.33 -7.55 -6.08
CA ILE A 31 2.27 -8.40 -5.35
C ILE A 31 1.59 -9.00 -4.11
N PHE A 32 0.93 -8.15 -3.31
CA PHE A 32 0.33 -8.58 -2.04
C PHE A 32 -0.88 -9.51 -2.23
N ASP A 33 -1.77 -9.22 -3.18
CA ASP A 33 -3.00 -10.01 -3.34
C ASP A 33 -2.78 -11.28 -4.18
N LEU A 34 -1.79 -11.28 -5.10
CA LEU A 34 -1.68 -12.34 -6.12
C LEU A 34 -0.35 -13.10 -6.13
N GLU A 35 0.75 -12.52 -5.65
CA GLU A 35 2.09 -13.08 -5.88
C GLU A 35 2.79 -13.57 -4.61
N ILE A 36 2.56 -12.93 -3.46
CA ILE A 36 3.25 -13.28 -2.23
C ILE A 36 2.77 -14.61 -1.64
N ASP A 37 3.71 -15.44 -1.19
CA ASP A 37 3.39 -16.59 -0.34
C ASP A 37 3.06 -16.08 1.08
N TYR A 38 1.87 -16.46 1.58
CA TYR A 38 1.39 -16.10 2.91
C TYR A 38 2.36 -16.46 4.05
N ASN A 39 3.27 -17.42 3.84
CA ASN A 39 4.29 -17.80 4.82
C ASN A 39 5.49 -16.83 4.90
N GLU A 40 5.65 -15.89 3.95
CA GLU A 40 6.75 -14.92 3.98
C GLU A 40 6.53 -13.75 4.97
N LEU A 41 5.27 -13.45 5.27
CA LEU A 41 4.89 -12.36 6.14
C LEU A 41 4.64 -12.85 7.56
N SER A 42 5.15 -12.11 8.54
CA SER A 42 4.63 -12.22 9.90
C SER A 42 3.16 -11.80 9.93
N LYS A 43 2.40 -12.28 10.91
CA LYS A 43 1.00 -11.88 11.11
C LYS A 43 0.81 -10.36 11.12
N ARG A 44 1.73 -9.64 11.76
CA ARG A 44 1.70 -8.19 11.87
C ARG A 44 1.94 -7.51 10.52
N GLU A 45 2.91 -7.99 9.73
CA GLU A 45 3.15 -7.50 8.36
C GLU A 45 1.92 -7.74 7.48
N TYR A 46 1.33 -8.93 7.56
CA TYR A 46 0.14 -9.28 6.80
C TYR A 46 -1.03 -8.33 7.09
N GLU A 47 -1.31 -8.05 8.37
CA GLU A 47 -2.37 -7.13 8.77
C GLU A 47 -2.14 -5.70 8.24
N MET A 48 -0.92 -5.18 8.37
CA MET A 48 -0.62 -3.80 7.93
C MET A 48 -0.52 -3.67 6.41
N PHE A 49 0.06 -4.66 5.72
CA PHE A 49 0.12 -4.67 4.26
C PHE A 49 -1.26 -4.91 3.65
N GLY A 50 -2.13 -5.67 4.32
CA GLY A 50 -3.54 -5.82 3.95
C GLY A 50 -4.27 -4.49 3.93
N GLU A 51 -4.17 -3.69 4.99
CA GLU A 51 -4.77 -2.36 5.03
C GLU A 51 -4.26 -1.47 3.89
N ILE A 52 -2.94 -1.51 3.60
CA ILE A 52 -2.36 -0.76 2.49
C ILE A 52 -2.89 -1.25 1.14
N SER A 53 -3.04 -2.56 0.95
CA SER A 53 -3.60 -3.14 -0.28
C SER A 53 -5.05 -2.69 -0.47
N ASP A 54 -5.88 -2.80 0.57
CA ASP A 54 -7.30 -2.45 0.55
C ASP A 54 -7.53 -0.99 0.15
N ILE A 55 -6.78 -0.06 0.76
CA ILE A 55 -6.92 1.37 0.43
C ILE A 55 -6.28 1.72 -0.93
N SER A 56 -5.26 0.98 -1.35
CA SER A 56 -4.59 1.18 -2.64
C SER A 56 -5.44 0.69 -3.80
N ALA A 57 -6.15 -0.43 -3.65
CA ALA A 57 -7.10 -0.95 -4.63
C ALA A 57 -8.28 0.00 -4.87
N ARG A 58 -8.53 0.90 -3.91
CA ARG A 58 -9.60 1.91 -3.91
C ARG A 58 -9.07 3.33 -4.05
N PHE A 59 -7.86 3.48 -4.59
CA PHE A 59 -7.31 4.80 -4.87
C PHE A 59 -8.18 5.55 -5.89
N SER A 60 -8.48 6.82 -5.61
CA SER A 60 -9.03 7.75 -6.60
C SER A 60 -8.40 9.14 -6.45
N ASP A 61 -8.15 9.79 -7.58
CA ASP A 61 -7.77 11.20 -7.69
C ASP A 61 -8.94 12.11 -8.08
N ASP A 62 -10.16 11.58 -8.22
CA ASP A 62 -11.37 12.35 -8.49
C ASP A 62 -11.98 12.91 -7.19
N PRO A 63 -12.15 14.24 -7.05
CA PRO A 63 -12.76 14.84 -5.87
C PRO A 63 -14.20 14.40 -5.58
N GLU A 64 -14.99 14.02 -6.59
CA GLU A 64 -16.36 13.51 -6.40
C GLU A 64 -16.36 12.10 -5.84
N ASP A 65 -15.47 11.22 -6.31
CA ASP A 65 -15.25 9.90 -5.72
C ASP A 65 -14.89 10.01 -4.24
N LEU A 66 -13.99 10.94 -3.91
CA LEU A 66 -13.51 11.18 -2.54
C LEU A 66 -14.57 11.76 -1.60
N LYS A 67 -15.72 12.23 -2.10
CA LYS A 67 -16.87 12.60 -1.25
C LYS A 67 -17.64 11.39 -0.75
N ILE A 68 -17.48 10.22 -1.38
CA ILE A 68 -18.18 9.00 -0.99
C ILE A 68 -17.48 8.41 0.24
N PRO A 69 -18.14 8.40 1.41
CA PRO A 69 -17.49 8.00 2.66
C PRO A 69 -17.10 6.52 2.62
N ASN A 70 -15.86 6.21 3.03
CA ASN A 70 -15.31 4.86 3.19
C ASN A 70 -15.28 4.01 1.90
N VAL A 71 -15.34 4.63 0.72
CA VAL A 71 -15.25 3.91 -0.55
C VAL A 71 -13.90 4.16 -1.21
N TYR A 72 -13.51 5.42 -1.42
CA TYR A 72 -12.28 5.80 -2.10
C TYR A 72 -11.28 6.46 -1.17
N TYR A 73 -9.99 6.30 -1.53
CA TYR A 73 -8.88 6.83 -0.74
C TYR A 73 -7.98 7.71 -1.60
N SER A 74 -7.64 8.87 -1.05
CA SER A 74 -6.71 9.81 -1.66
C SER A 74 -5.25 9.37 -1.50
N GLU A 75 -4.36 9.91 -2.34
CA GLU A 75 -2.91 9.71 -2.21
C GLU A 75 -2.41 10.07 -0.80
N LYS A 76 -2.96 11.13 -0.20
CA LYS A 76 -2.58 11.56 1.15
C LYS A 76 -2.90 10.49 2.20
N GLN A 77 -4.07 9.85 2.12
CA GLN A 77 -4.46 8.78 3.04
C GLN A 77 -3.53 7.57 2.90
N ILE A 78 -3.25 7.14 1.67
CA ILE A 78 -2.37 6.01 1.39
C ILE A 78 -0.95 6.28 1.91
N ARG A 79 -0.40 7.47 1.64
CA ARG A 79 0.93 7.87 2.14
C ARG A 79 0.99 7.92 3.67
N ASN A 80 -0.07 8.37 4.33
CA ASN A 80 -0.14 8.38 5.78
C ASN A 80 -0.10 6.96 6.36
N GLU A 81 -0.83 6.02 5.75
CA GLU A 81 -0.84 4.61 6.20
C GLU A 81 0.50 3.92 5.93
N VAL A 82 1.14 4.19 4.79
CA VAL A 82 2.50 3.72 4.48
C VAL A 82 3.51 4.25 5.52
N MET A 83 3.46 5.55 5.83
CA MET A 83 4.34 6.15 6.84
C MET A 83 4.12 5.53 8.23
N LYS A 84 2.86 5.34 8.62
CA LYS A 84 2.50 4.67 9.89
C LYS A 84 3.05 3.24 9.94
N THR A 85 2.83 2.46 8.88
CA THR A 85 3.31 1.08 8.76
C THR A 85 4.84 1.01 8.85
N LEU A 86 5.56 1.85 8.11
CA LEU A 86 7.03 1.91 8.17
C LEU A 86 7.55 2.30 9.55
N ASN A 87 6.83 3.12 10.31
CA ASN A 87 7.23 3.45 11.70
C ASN A 87 6.95 2.33 12.69
N LEU A 88 5.94 1.50 12.44
CA LEU A 88 5.55 0.38 13.30
C LEU A 88 6.37 -0.89 13.07
N LEU A 89 6.98 -1.02 11.88
CA LEU A 89 7.85 -2.13 11.47
C LEU A 89 9.35 -1.88 11.72
N LYS A 90 9.69 -0.72 12.27
CA LYS A 90 11.05 -0.43 12.77
C LYS A 90 11.39 -1.21 14.03
#